data_AF-A0A6M0F282-F1
#
_entry.id   AF-A0A6M0F282-F1
#
_cell.length_a   1.000
_cell.length_b   1.000
_cell.length_c   1.000
_cell.angle_alpha   90.00
_cell.angle_beta   90.00
_cell.angle_gamma   90.00
#
_symmetry.space_group_name_H-M   'P 1'
#
loop_
_entity.id
_entity.type
_entity.pdbx_description
1 polymer ?
#
loop_
_entity_poly.entity_id
_entity_poly.type
_entity_poly.pdbx_seq_one_letter_code
_entity_poly.pdbx_strand_id
1 'polypeptide(L)'
;MGLKLNDIVPWGRSLDEYIAMFQLSERDLARSMIDCAAGPASFNAEMTTQEGSVISCDPLYQFSRAAIQQRIAETKDVILAGVQANRDAYRWDSFHSPEHLCHVRLATMEQFLADFPTGQQTGRYQVAALPTLPYRDRQFDLALCGHFLFAYSDHLSFDFHWEAIQELCRIAHEVRIFPVVTLSGERSPFLKPILDNLKTRGKHTITLETVGYEFQKGGNQLLKIQCSSRAQNQIF
;
A
#
# COMPACT_ATOMS: atom_id res chain seq x y z
N MET A 1 9.23 -13.04 14.64
CA MET A 1 7.85 -13.33 15.13
C MET A 1 6.93 -12.86 14.03
N GLY A 2 6.18 -13.77 13.39
CA GLY A 2 5.40 -13.48 12.18
C GLY A 2 4.18 -12.62 12.51
N LEU A 3 3.92 -11.62 11.67
CA LEU A 3 2.80 -10.72 11.82
C LEU A 3 1.50 -11.52 11.57
N LYS A 4 0.56 -11.53 12.53
CA LYS A 4 -0.71 -12.24 12.35
C LYS A 4 -1.67 -11.35 11.59
N LEU A 5 -2.55 -11.93 10.78
CA LEU A 5 -3.59 -11.17 10.07
C LEU A 5 -4.46 -10.30 11.03
N ASN A 6 -4.53 -10.66 12.31
CA ASN A 6 -5.24 -9.86 13.31
C ASN A 6 -4.54 -8.56 13.70
N ASP A 7 -3.24 -8.43 13.43
CA ASP A 7 -2.42 -7.28 13.80
C ASP A 7 -2.43 -6.19 12.70
N ILE A 8 -2.90 -6.52 11.48
CA ILE A 8 -3.14 -5.54 10.39
C ILE A 8 -4.62 -5.29 10.25
N VAL A 9 -4.98 -4.02 10.23
CA VAL A 9 -6.35 -3.57 10.11
C VAL A 9 -6.76 -3.49 8.63
N PRO A 10 -7.76 -4.27 8.16
CA PRO A 10 -8.22 -4.20 6.78
C PRO A 10 -9.06 -2.94 6.58
N TRP A 11 -8.43 -1.88 6.07
CA TRP A 11 -9.05 -0.57 5.85
C TRP A 11 -8.70 -0.02 4.48
N GLY A 12 -9.60 -0.30 3.52
CA GLY A 12 -9.40 -0.02 2.09
C GLY A 12 -9.45 1.46 1.75
N ARG A 13 -8.85 1.83 0.62
CA ARG A 13 -8.87 3.18 0.05
C ARG A 13 -9.32 3.20 -1.41
N SER A 14 -9.88 4.32 -1.85
CA SER A 14 -10.39 4.48 -3.22
C SER A 14 -9.29 4.84 -4.22
N LEU A 15 -9.61 4.80 -5.51
CA LEU A 15 -8.73 5.27 -6.57
C LEU A 15 -8.31 6.72 -6.39
N ASP A 16 -9.22 7.63 -6.04
CA ASP A 16 -8.90 9.04 -5.81
C ASP A 16 -7.86 9.20 -4.69
N GLU A 17 -7.97 8.40 -3.64
CA GLU A 17 -6.97 8.39 -2.58
C GLU A 17 -5.64 7.82 -3.07
N TYR A 18 -5.65 6.75 -3.87
CA TYR A 18 -4.42 6.21 -4.47
C TYR A 18 -3.71 7.23 -5.36
N ILE A 19 -4.47 7.95 -6.19
CA ILE A 19 -3.97 9.05 -7.02
C ILE A 19 -3.29 10.11 -6.14
N ALA A 20 -3.94 10.53 -5.05
CA ALA A 20 -3.42 11.55 -4.16
C ALA A 20 -2.21 11.08 -3.32
N MET A 21 -2.24 9.84 -2.80
CA MET A 21 -1.18 9.24 -1.98
C MET A 21 0.10 8.96 -2.77
N PHE A 22 -0.06 8.43 -3.99
CA PHE A 22 1.06 7.99 -4.81
C PHE A 22 1.42 8.96 -5.93
N GLN A 23 0.74 10.10 -6.05
CA GLN A 23 0.88 11.06 -7.16
C GLN A 23 0.77 10.36 -8.53
N LEU A 24 -0.26 9.52 -8.71
CA LEU A 24 -0.47 8.83 -9.98
C LEU A 24 -0.92 9.84 -11.04
N SER A 25 -0.16 9.96 -12.12
CA SER A 25 -0.57 10.70 -13.31
C SER A 25 -1.40 9.83 -14.26
N GLU A 26 -2.09 10.42 -15.24
CA GLU A 26 -2.76 9.64 -16.31
C GLU A 26 -1.82 8.66 -17.01
N ARG A 27 -0.55 9.05 -17.19
CA ARG A 27 0.49 8.18 -17.73
C ARG A 27 0.81 7.00 -16.81
N ASP A 28 0.74 7.21 -15.50
CA ASP A 28 0.94 6.13 -14.54
C ASP A 28 -0.23 5.15 -14.55
N LEU A 29 -1.46 5.65 -14.67
CA LEU A 29 -2.67 4.82 -14.72
C LEU A 29 -2.71 3.89 -15.94
N ALA A 30 -2.02 4.26 -17.03
CA ALA A 30 -1.88 3.44 -18.24
C ALA A 30 -0.78 2.36 -18.14
N ARG A 31 0.04 2.35 -17.08
CA ARG A 31 1.16 1.40 -16.89
C ARG A 31 0.68 0.08 -16.28
N SER A 32 1.51 -0.96 -16.40
CA SER A 32 1.31 -2.19 -15.64
C SER A 32 1.67 -1.98 -14.16
N MET A 33 0.71 -2.22 -13.26
CA MET A 33 0.85 -1.96 -11.83
C MET A 33 0.67 -3.20 -10.98
N ILE A 34 1.40 -3.23 -9.86
CA ILE A 34 1.10 -4.11 -8.74
C ILE A 34 0.86 -3.30 -7.47
N ASP A 35 -0.24 -3.58 -6.78
CA ASP A 35 -0.58 -3.04 -5.47
C ASP A 35 -0.33 -4.09 -4.39
N CYS A 36 0.71 -3.89 -3.58
CA CYS A 36 1.17 -4.84 -2.57
C CYS A 36 0.71 -4.44 -1.17
N ALA A 37 0.20 -5.42 -0.40
CA ALA A 37 -0.50 -5.19 0.86
C ALA A 37 -1.74 -4.29 0.64
N ALA A 38 -2.48 -4.60 -0.43
CA ALA A 38 -3.59 -3.81 -0.94
C ALA A 38 -4.82 -3.80 0.00
N GLY A 39 -4.98 -4.83 0.83
CA GLY A 39 -6.17 -5.00 1.67
C GLY A 39 -7.47 -4.95 0.85
N PRO A 40 -8.59 -4.51 1.47
CA PRO A 40 -9.89 -4.41 0.80
C PRO A 40 -10.08 -3.05 0.07
N ALA A 41 -9.06 -2.57 -0.65
CA ALA A 41 -9.15 -1.32 -1.43
C ALA A 41 -9.99 -1.48 -2.70
N SER A 42 -10.78 -0.45 -3.07
CA SER A 42 -11.53 -0.43 -4.33
C SER A 42 -10.68 -0.02 -5.53
N PHE A 43 -9.44 0.44 -5.32
CA PHE A 43 -8.51 0.86 -6.37
C PHE A 43 -8.46 -0.10 -7.56
N ASN A 44 -8.34 -1.41 -7.33
CA ASN A 44 -8.30 -2.39 -8.42
C ASN A 44 -9.62 -2.46 -9.22
N ALA A 45 -10.75 -2.49 -8.52
CA ALA A 45 -12.08 -2.50 -9.14
C ALA A 45 -12.30 -1.23 -9.98
N GLU A 46 -11.93 -0.07 -9.45
CA GLU A 46 -12.04 1.22 -10.12
C GLU A 46 -11.12 1.31 -11.34
N MET A 47 -9.85 0.91 -11.21
CA MET A 47 -8.91 0.82 -12.32
C MET A 47 -9.40 -0.12 -13.43
N THR A 48 -9.97 -1.26 -13.06
CA THR A 48 -10.52 -2.23 -14.03
C THR A 48 -11.65 -1.61 -14.86
N THR A 49 -12.50 -0.81 -14.22
CA THR A 49 -13.60 -0.09 -14.89
C THR A 49 -13.07 0.95 -15.89
N GLN A 50 -11.84 1.43 -15.71
CA GLN A 50 -11.13 2.36 -16.59
C GLN A 50 -10.18 1.64 -17.57
N GLU A 51 -10.33 0.32 -17.75
CA GLU A 51 -9.46 -0.52 -18.60
C GLU A 51 -7.98 -0.49 -18.20
N GLY A 52 -7.68 -0.15 -16.95
CA GLY A 52 -6.35 -0.13 -16.39
C GLY A 52 -5.79 -1.53 -16.11
N SER A 53 -4.46 -1.63 -16.04
CA SER A 53 -3.75 -2.89 -15.81
C SER A 53 -3.15 -2.95 -14.40
N VAL A 54 -3.91 -3.44 -13.42
CA VAL A 54 -3.45 -3.59 -12.04
C VAL A 54 -3.71 -5.00 -11.47
N ILE A 55 -2.69 -5.55 -10.82
CA ILE A 55 -2.80 -6.72 -9.94
C ILE A 55 -2.71 -6.22 -8.49
N SER A 56 -3.64 -6.62 -7.64
CA SER A 56 -3.55 -6.40 -6.20
C SER A 56 -3.16 -7.71 -5.52
N CYS A 57 -2.24 -7.66 -4.57
CA CYS A 57 -1.87 -8.84 -3.79
C CYS A 57 -1.85 -8.57 -2.28
N ASP A 58 -2.48 -9.49 -1.55
CA ASP A 58 -2.60 -9.43 -0.10
C ASP A 58 -2.89 -10.83 0.47
N PRO A 59 -2.33 -11.20 1.65
CA PRO A 59 -2.71 -12.42 2.36
C PRO A 59 -4.21 -12.52 2.66
N LEU A 60 -4.91 -11.38 2.78
CA LEU A 60 -6.36 -11.28 2.98
C LEU A 60 -7.15 -12.04 1.91
N TYR A 61 -6.62 -12.14 0.68
CA TYR A 61 -7.36 -12.75 -0.44
C TYR A 61 -7.46 -14.27 -0.37
N GLN A 62 -6.83 -14.91 0.63
CA GLN A 62 -7.07 -16.33 0.92
C GLN A 62 -8.46 -16.57 1.53
N PHE A 63 -9.10 -15.53 2.08
CA PHE A 63 -10.39 -15.62 2.74
C PHE A 63 -11.55 -15.38 1.76
N SER A 64 -12.71 -15.93 2.09
CA SER A 64 -13.93 -15.69 1.31
C SER A 64 -14.41 -14.24 1.44
N ARG A 65 -15.17 -13.77 0.45
CA ARG A 65 -15.87 -12.47 0.51
C ARG A 65 -16.61 -12.27 1.85
N ALA A 66 -17.34 -13.28 2.31
CA ALA A 66 -18.11 -13.23 3.54
C ALA A 66 -17.21 -13.08 4.78
N ALA A 67 -16.08 -13.80 4.83
CA ALA A 67 -15.12 -13.69 5.92
C ALA A 67 -14.43 -12.31 5.94
N ILE A 68 -14.08 -11.76 4.77
CA ILE A 68 -13.51 -10.41 4.68
C ILE A 68 -14.54 -9.36 5.13
N GLN A 69 -15.79 -9.48 4.67
CA GLN A 69 -16.88 -8.59 5.07
C GLN A 69 -17.12 -8.63 6.58
N GLN A 70 -17.14 -9.82 7.18
CA GLN A 70 -17.27 -9.96 8.62
C GLN A 70 -16.12 -9.26 9.36
N ARG A 71 -14.87 -9.45 8.90
CA ARG A 71 -13.71 -8.81 9.51
C ARG A 71 -13.75 -7.29 9.42
N ILE A 72 -14.22 -6.73 8.31
CA ILE A 72 -14.45 -5.30 8.15
C ILE A 72 -15.47 -4.81 9.19
N ALA A 73 -16.60 -5.51 9.34
CA ALA A 73 -17.63 -5.17 10.31
C ALA A 73 -17.09 -5.19 11.76
N GLU A 74 -16.30 -6.20 12.11
CA GLU A 74 -15.67 -6.33 13.44
C GLU A 74 -14.64 -5.22 13.73
N THR A 75 -13.93 -4.74 12.70
CA THR A 75 -12.84 -3.77 12.89
C THR A 75 -13.32 -2.32 12.82
N LYS A 76 -14.48 -2.06 12.19
CA LYS A 76 -15.08 -0.73 12.01
C LYS A 76 -15.13 0.07 13.32
N ASP A 77 -15.73 -0.51 14.37
CA ASP A 77 -15.98 0.22 15.62
C ASP A 77 -14.67 0.54 16.36
N VAL A 78 -13.68 -0.35 16.28
CA VAL A 78 -12.34 -0.14 16.85
C VAL A 78 -11.64 1.02 16.15
N ILE A 79 -11.69 1.10 14.82
CA ILE A 79 -11.09 2.19 14.06
C ILE A 79 -11.81 3.50 14.36
N LEU A 80 -13.14 3.50 14.36
CA LEU A 80 -13.92 4.71 14.65
C LEU A 80 -13.59 5.26 16.04
N ALA A 81 -13.55 4.40 17.05
CA ALA A 81 -13.17 4.79 18.41
C ALA A 81 -11.72 5.32 18.47
N GLY A 82 -10.78 4.64 17.80
CA GLY A 82 -9.38 5.07 17.75
C GLY A 82 -9.20 6.44 17.07
N VAL A 83 -9.91 6.67 15.96
CA VAL A 83 -9.90 7.94 15.23
C VAL A 83 -10.58 9.05 16.04
N GLN A 84 -11.69 8.76 16.71
CA GLN A 84 -12.36 9.72 17.61
C GLN A 84 -11.47 10.11 18.79
N ALA A 85 -10.82 9.13 19.43
CA ALA A 85 -9.91 9.37 20.55
C ALA A 85 -8.68 10.21 20.15
N ASN A 86 -8.22 10.07 18.91
CA ASN A 86 -7.05 10.76 18.37
C ASN A 86 -7.42 11.80 17.31
N ARG A 87 -8.59 12.45 17.43
CA ARG A 87 -9.12 13.36 16.41
C ARG A 87 -8.12 14.44 15.98
N ASP A 88 -7.34 14.94 16.93
CA ASP A 88 -6.35 15.99 16.71
C ASP A 88 -5.09 15.51 15.95
N ALA A 89 -4.90 14.20 15.78
CA ALA A 89 -3.83 13.65 14.95
C ALA A 89 -4.16 13.68 13.44
N TYR A 90 -5.40 13.99 13.07
CA TYR A 90 -5.89 13.92 11.69
C TYR A 90 -6.28 15.29 11.11
N ARG A 91 -6.22 15.39 9.78
CA ARG A 91 -6.81 16.46 8.99
C ARG A 91 -8.22 16.07 8.58
N TRP A 92 -9.12 17.04 8.59
CA TRP A 92 -10.55 16.85 8.33
C TRP A 92 -11.02 17.60 7.06
N ASP A 93 -10.08 17.93 6.17
CA ASP A 93 -10.35 18.64 4.92
C ASP A 93 -11.11 17.74 3.92
N SER A 94 -10.61 16.51 3.71
CA SER A 94 -11.25 15.51 2.84
C SER A 94 -12.33 14.69 3.53
N PHE A 95 -12.20 14.49 4.84
CA PHE A 95 -13.19 13.79 5.65
C PHE A 95 -13.71 14.77 6.71
N HIS A 96 -14.99 15.14 6.68
CA HIS A 96 -15.53 16.16 7.61
C HIS A 96 -15.63 15.69 9.08
N SER A 97 -15.73 14.39 9.33
CA SER A 97 -15.82 13.80 10.67
C SER A 97 -15.38 12.32 10.68
N PRO A 98 -15.09 11.72 11.86
CA PRO A 98 -14.80 10.29 11.98
C PRO A 98 -15.92 9.41 11.39
N GLU A 99 -17.17 9.82 11.55
CA GLU A 99 -18.34 9.15 10.99
C GLU A 99 -18.36 9.26 9.47
N HIS A 100 -18.03 10.44 8.92
CA HIS A 100 -17.90 10.61 7.48
C HIS A 100 -16.75 9.77 6.90
N LEU A 101 -15.58 9.75 7.56
CA LEU A 101 -14.47 8.86 7.21
C LEU A 101 -14.92 7.40 7.17
N CYS A 102 -15.59 6.96 8.24
CA CYS A 102 -16.08 5.59 8.35
C CYS A 102 -17.06 5.26 7.22
N HIS A 103 -17.99 6.16 6.94
CA HIS A 103 -18.94 6.00 5.84
C HIS A 103 -18.25 5.87 4.48
N VAL A 104 -17.33 6.78 4.15
CA VAL A 104 -16.58 6.73 2.88
C VAL A 104 -15.78 5.42 2.76
N ARG A 105 -15.08 5.03 3.82
CA ARG A 105 -14.26 3.80 3.85
C ARG A 105 -15.08 2.53 3.69
N LEU A 106 -16.25 2.47 4.33
CA LEU A 106 -17.15 1.34 4.18
C LEU A 106 -17.69 1.26 2.76
N ALA A 107 -18.08 2.38 2.15
CA ALA A 107 -18.53 2.40 0.76
C ALA A 107 -17.43 1.92 -0.21
N THR A 108 -16.17 2.37 -0.02
CA THR A 108 -15.01 1.85 -0.75
C THR A 108 -14.88 0.34 -0.59
N MET A 109 -14.89 -0.17 0.64
CA MET A 109 -14.73 -1.60 0.86
C MET A 109 -15.92 -2.43 0.36
N GLU A 110 -17.13 -1.86 0.32
CA GLU A 110 -18.28 -2.49 -0.32
C GLU A 110 -18.09 -2.63 -1.84
N GLN A 111 -17.52 -1.62 -2.51
CA GLN A 111 -17.15 -1.73 -3.93
C GLN A 111 -16.12 -2.84 -4.16
N PHE A 112 -15.08 -2.91 -3.31
CA PHE A 112 -14.13 -4.03 -3.32
C PHE A 112 -14.85 -5.37 -3.14
N LEU A 113 -15.71 -5.51 -2.13
CA LEU A 113 -16.41 -6.76 -1.84
C LEU A 113 -17.37 -7.19 -2.97
N ALA A 114 -17.90 -6.25 -3.74
CA ALA A 114 -18.72 -6.53 -4.91
C ALA A 114 -17.88 -7.08 -6.08
N ASP A 115 -16.70 -6.50 -6.31
CA ASP A 115 -15.79 -6.89 -7.41
C ASP A 115 -14.94 -8.14 -7.08
N PHE A 116 -14.61 -8.36 -5.80
CA PHE A 116 -13.63 -9.34 -5.33
C PHE A 116 -13.82 -10.75 -5.92
N PRO A 117 -15.03 -11.37 -5.92
CA PRO A 117 -15.20 -12.71 -6.47
C PRO A 117 -14.82 -12.82 -7.96
N THR A 118 -15.23 -11.83 -8.75
CA THR A 118 -14.90 -11.78 -10.19
C THR A 118 -13.42 -11.49 -10.38
N GLY A 119 -12.86 -10.52 -9.65
CA GLY A 119 -11.45 -10.18 -9.76
C GLY A 119 -10.52 -11.31 -9.33
N GLN A 120 -10.92 -12.14 -8.37
CA GLN A 120 -10.17 -13.32 -7.98
C GLN A 120 -10.19 -14.38 -9.09
N GLN A 121 -11.35 -14.62 -9.71
CA GLN A 121 -11.46 -15.55 -10.85
C GLN A 121 -10.64 -15.10 -12.06
N THR A 122 -10.55 -13.79 -12.31
CA THR A 122 -9.76 -13.22 -13.40
C THR A 122 -8.29 -12.97 -13.03
N GLY A 123 -7.85 -13.37 -11.84
CA GLY A 123 -6.45 -13.25 -11.40
C GLY A 123 -5.99 -11.83 -11.04
N ARG A 124 -6.91 -10.87 -10.86
CA ARG A 124 -6.61 -9.48 -10.45
C ARG A 124 -6.32 -9.37 -8.96
N TYR A 125 -6.96 -10.19 -8.13
CA TYR A 125 -6.68 -10.31 -6.69
C TYR A 125 -5.91 -11.61 -6.41
N GLN A 126 -4.66 -11.50 -5.96
CA GLN A 126 -3.77 -12.66 -5.76
C GLN A 126 -3.30 -12.81 -4.32
N VAL A 127 -3.27 -14.04 -3.82
CA VAL A 127 -2.72 -14.34 -2.49
C VAL A 127 -1.20 -14.33 -2.56
N ALA A 128 -0.59 -13.24 -2.11
CA ALA A 128 0.85 -13.11 -1.96
C ALA A 128 1.18 -12.16 -0.81
N ALA A 129 2.39 -12.29 -0.25
CA ALA A 129 2.82 -11.54 0.93
C ALA A 129 4.24 -11.05 0.77
N LEU A 130 4.53 -9.83 1.22
CA LEU A 130 5.92 -9.40 1.43
C LEU A 130 6.55 -10.21 2.59
N PRO A 131 7.87 -10.49 2.53
CA PRO A 131 8.85 -9.94 1.60
C PRO A 131 9.16 -10.85 0.40
N THR A 132 8.32 -11.84 0.06
CA THR A 132 8.60 -12.78 -1.05
C THR A 132 7.37 -12.94 -1.94
N LEU A 133 7.46 -12.42 -3.16
CA LEU A 133 6.36 -12.36 -4.10
C LEU A 133 6.57 -13.30 -5.30
N PRO A 134 5.52 -13.96 -5.80
CA PRO A 134 5.63 -14.98 -6.87
C PRO A 134 5.74 -14.37 -8.27
N TYR A 135 6.40 -13.23 -8.42
CA TYR A 135 6.52 -12.50 -9.69
C TYR A 135 7.94 -12.53 -10.23
N ARG A 136 8.07 -12.39 -11.55
CA ARG A 136 9.37 -12.33 -12.22
C ARG A 136 10.06 -10.99 -11.96
N ASP A 137 11.37 -10.97 -12.14
CA ASP A 137 12.12 -9.71 -12.15
C ASP A 137 11.53 -8.79 -13.23
N ARG A 138 11.29 -7.52 -12.88
CA ARG A 138 10.77 -6.49 -13.81
C ARG A 138 9.46 -6.86 -14.50
N GLN A 139 8.59 -7.60 -13.82
CA GLN A 139 7.26 -7.92 -14.35
C GLN A 139 6.35 -6.69 -14.45
N PHE A 140 6.55 -5.68 -13.60
CA PHE A 140 5.68 -4.50 -13.52
C PHE A 140 6.43 -3.20 -13.81
N ASP A 141 5.74 -2.22 -14.34
CA ASP A 141 6.28 -0.88 -14.48
C ASP A 141 6.30 -0.15 -13.13
N LEU A 142 5.27 -0.35 -12.29
CA LEU A 142 5.08 0.36 -11.04
C LEU A 142 4.55 -0.55 -9.93
N ALA A 143 5.24 -0.59 -8.80
CA ALA A 143 4.76 -1.23 -7.58
C ALA A 143 4.34 -0.17 -6.55
N LEU A 144 3.14 -0.34 -5.99
CA LEU A 144 2.58 0.48 -4.92
C LEU A 144 2.56 -0.34 -3.62
N CYS A 145 2.87 0.31 -2.50
CA CYS A 145 2.65 -0.26 -1.17
C CYS A 145 2.12 0.82 -0.22
N GLY A 146 0.84 0.71 0.11
CA GLY A 146 0.10 1.70 0.88
C GLY A 146 -0.13 1.26 2.33
N HIS A 147 0.18 2.13 3.29
CA HIS A 147 -0.16 2.01 4.71
C HIS A 147 0.22 0.67 5.34
N PHE A 148 1.29 0.03 4.88
CA PHE A 148 1.79 -1.23 5.42
C PHE A 148 3.19 -1.10 6.02
N LEU A 149 4.25 -0.96 5.22
CA LEU A 149 5.64 -1.00 5.68
C LEU A 149 5.92 -0.02 6.86
N PHE A 150 6.19 1.24 6.56
CA PHE A 150 6.59 2.20 7.59
C PHE A 150 5.48 2.49 8.62
N ALA A 151 4.21 2.36 8.21
CA ALA A 151 3.06 2.49 9.11
C ALA A 151 3.14 1.49 10.27
N TYR A 152 3.54 0.25 9.99
CA TYR A 152 3.64 -0.82 10.98
C TYR A 152 5.06 -1.03 11.50
N SER A 153 5.87 0.04 11.63
CA SER A 153 7.24 -0.05 12.15
C SER A 153 7.33 -0.68 13.56
N ASP A 154 6.28 -0.57 14.38
CA ASP A 154 6.24 -1.19 15.70
C ASP A 154 6.04 -2.73 15.64
N HIS A 155 5.59 -3.25 14.49
CA HIS A 155 5.25 -4.66 14.29
C HIS A 155 6.22 -5.36 13.33
N LEU A 156 6.85 -4.61 12.42
CA LEU A 156 7.73 -5.11 11.38
C LEU A 156 9.18 -4.74 11.69
N SER A 157 10.08 -5.72 11.67
CA SER A 157 11.51 -5.47 11.91
C SER A 157 12.14 -4.67 10.76
N PHE A 158 13.29 -4.06 11.03
CA PHE A 158 14.13 -3.47 10.00
C PHE A 158 14.40 -4.45 8.85
N ASP A 159 14.77 -5.69 9.16
CA ASP A 159 15.09 -6.71 8.15
C ASP A 159 13.90 -6.99 7.24
N PHE A 160 12.68 -7.08 7.79
CA PHE A 160 11.47 -7.26 6.98
C PHE A 160 11.27 -6.09 6.02
N HIS A 161 11.41 -4.84 6.48
CA HIS A 161 11.27 -3.67 5.61
C HIS A 161 12.33 -3.69 4.50
N TRP A 162 13.57 -4.02 4.86
CA TRP A 162 14.67 -4.09 3.91
C TRP A 162 14.41 -5.15 2.83
N GLU A 163 14.05 -6.37 3.22
CA GLU A 163 13.74 -7.46 2.29
C GLU A 163 12.52 -7.13 1.42
N ALA A 164 11.46 -6.57 2.00
CA ALA A 164 10.25 -6.19 1.27
C ALA A 164 10.52 -5.13 0.21
N ILE A 165 11.28 -4.08 0.54
CA ILE A 165 11.63 -3.03 -0.43
C ILE A 165 12.52 -3.58 -1.54
N GLN A 166 13.47 -4.45 -1.21
CA GLN A 166 14.31 -5.13 -2.20
C GLN A 166 13.46 -6.00 -3.15
N GLU A 167 12.45 -6.67 -2.63
CA GLU A 167 11.52 -7.49 -3.41
C GLU A 167 10.65 -6.64 -4.35
N LEU A 168 10.09 -5.53 -3.85
CA LEU A 168 9.36 -4.58 -4.69
C LEU A 168 10.26 -4.03 -5.82
N CYS A 169 11.51 -3.68 -5.50
CA CYS A 169 12.48 -3.21 -6.47
C CYS A 169 12.90 -4.29 -7.48
N ARG A 170 12.81 -5.58 -7.11
CA ARG A 170 13.09 -6.71 -8.01
C ARG A 170 11.99 -6.84 -9.06
N ILE A 171 10.73 -6.79 -8.64
CA ILE A 171 9.59 -7.09 -9.51
C ILE A 171 9.13 -5.88 -10.34
N ALA A 172 9.47 -4.65 -9.95
CA ALA A 172 8.99 -3.44 -10.62
C ALA A 172 10.10 -2.47 -11.04
N HIS A 173 9.86 -1.67 -12.08
CA HIS A 173 10.78 -0.60 -12.53
C HIS A 173 10.80 0.61 -11.60
N GLU A 174 9.64 0.94 -11.03
CA GLU A 174 9.45 2.02 -10.06
C GLU A 174 8.68 1.49 -8.84
N VAL A 175 9.06 1.92 -7.65
CA VAL A 175 8.38 1.58 -6.40
C VAL A 175 7.93 2.85 -5.71
N ARG A 176 6.68 2.89 -5.24
CA ARG A 176 6.08 4.00 -4.49
C ARG A 176 5.52 3.48 -3.16
N ILE A 177 6.05 3.97 -2.05
CA ILE A 177 5.67 3.52 -0.69
C ILE A 177 5.15 4.73 0.09
N PHE A 178 3.92 4.60 0.60
CA PHE A 178 3.24 5.67 1.33
C PHE A 178 2.48 5.10 2.54
N PRO A 179 2.42 5.81 3.67
CA PRO A 179 3.28 6.93 4.05
C PRO A 179 4.63 6.41 4.58
N VAL A 180 5.51 7.31 5.01
CA VAL A 180 6.78 6.98 5.68
C VAL A 180 6.77 7.27 7.20
N VAL A 181 5.57 7.41 7.77
CA VAL A 181 5.31 7.56 9.21
C VAL A 181 4.64 6.30 9.78
N THR A 182 4.72 6.12 11.09
CA THR A 182 4.05 5.06 11.85
C THR A 182 2.56 5.35 12.04
N LEU A 183 1.79 4.39 12.57
CA LEU A 183 0.39 4.61 12.98
C LEU A 183 0.24 5.72 14.04
N SER A 184 1.27 6.03 14.83
CA SER A 184 1.29 7.17 15.76
C SER A 184 1.59 8.52 15.10
N GLY A 185 1.97 8.53 13.82
CA GLY A 185 2.29 9.75 13.05
C GLY A 185 3.75 10.17 13.17
N GLU A 186 4.57 9.36 13.84
CA GLU A 186 5.99 9.60 13.97
C GLU A 186 6.73 9.10 12.73
N ARG A 187 7.81 9.77 12.35
CA ARG A 187 8.63 9.31 11.23
C ARG A 187 9.21 7.94 11.55
N SER A 188 9.08 6.98 10.63
CA SER A 188 9.55 5.62 10.89
C SER A 188 11.05 5.60 11.23
N PRO A 189 11.46 4.88 12.30
CA PRO A 189 12.86 4.75 12.68
C PRO A 189 13.69 4.02 11.61
N PHE A 190 13.05 3.22 10.76
CA PHE A 190 13.72 2.46 9.71
C PHE A 190 13.93 3.24 8.42
N LEU A 191 13.23 4.35 8.22
CA LEU A 191 13.31 5.11 6.98
C LEU A 191 14.74 5.57 6.68
N LYS A 192 15.41 6.24 7.62
CA LYS A 192 16.77 6.75 7.39
C LYS A 192 17.77 5.61 7.12
N PRO A 193 17.86 4.55 7.94
CA PRO A 193 18.74 3.41 7.65
C PRO A 193 18.47 2.75 6.28
N ILE A 194 17.21 2.61 5.87
CA ILE A 194 16.86 2.07 4.54
C ILE A 194 17.38 2.98 3.43
N LEU A 195 17.12 4.29 3.53
CA LEU A 195 17.59 5.25 2.53
C LEU A 195 19.12 5.24 2.40
N ASP A 196 19.82 5.17 3.52
CA ASP A 196 21.28 5.09 3.53
C ASP A 196 21.77 3.80 2.84
N ASN A 197 21.16 2.65 3.16
CA ASN A 197 21.50 1.37 2.52
C ASN A 197 21.24 1.36 1.01
N LEU A 198 20.10 1.91 0.56
CA LEU A 198 19.79 2.00 -0.87
C LEU A 198 20.78 2.92 -1.60
N LYS A 199 21.18 4.05 -0.99
CA LYS A 199 22.17 4.98 -1.55
C LYS A 199 23.56 4.36 -1.64
N THR A 200 24.03 3.67 -0.60
CA THR A 200 25.34 2.99 -0.60
C THR A 200 25.46 1.95 -1.73
N ARG A 201 24.35 1.30 -2.10
CA ARG A 201 24.34 0.36 -3.23
C ARG A 201 24.36 1.03 -4.60
N GLY A 202 24.14 2.35 -4.69
CA GLY A 202 24.39 3.19 -5.87
C GLY A 202 23.52 2.92 -7.11
N LYS A 203 22.51 2.07 -7.00
CA LYS A 203 21.70 1.57 -8.14
C LYS A 203 20.32 2.20 -8.26
N HIS A 204 19.87 2.97 -7.27
CA HIS A 204 18.51 3.48 -7.24
C HIS A 204 18.53 5.01 -7.21
N THR A 205 17.65 5.64 -7.97
CA THR A 205 17.31 7.05 -7.75
C THR A 205 16.17 7.08 -6.75
N ILE A 206 16.36 7.78 -5.64
CA ILE A 206 15.44 7.74 -4.50
C ILE A 206 15.02 9.16 -4.19
N THR A 207 13.71 9.41 -4.15
CA THR A 207 13.14 10.70 -3.76
C THR A 207 12.15 10.52 -2.61
N LEU A 208 12.08 11.54 -1.76
CA LEU A 208 11.02 11.72 -0.78
C LEU A 208 10.23 12.95 -1.20
N GLU A 209 8.98 12.75 -1.56
CA GLU A 209 8.12 13.79 -2.12
C GLU A 209 6.94 14.06 -1.20
N THR A 210 6.61 15.33 -1.00
CA THR A 210 5.37 15.71 -0.31
C THR A 210 4.21 15.59 -1.29
N VAL A 211 3.14 14.91 -0.88
CA VAL A 211 1.95 14.66 -1.71
C VAL A 211 0.72 15.40 -1.18
N GLY A 212 -0.32 15.48 -2.01
CA GLY A 212 -1.57 16.19 -1.66
C GLY A 212 -2.44 15.47 -0.64
N TYR A 213 -2.11 14.22 -0.31
CA TYR A 213 -2.81 13.43 0.70
C TYR A 213 -2.17 13.58 2.09
N GLU A 214 -2.89 14.18 3.03
CA GLU A 214 -2.46 14.29 4.44
C GLU A 214 -3.64 13.98 5.38
N PHE A 215 -4.19 12.76 5.36
CA PHE A 215 -5.24 12.44 6.35
C PHE A 215 -4.66 12.40 7.78
N GLN A 216 -3.53 11.74 7.98
CA GLN A 216 -2.77 11.80 9.23
C GLN A 216 -1.80 12.99 9.15
N LYS A 217 -1.79 13.86 10.16
CA LYS A 217 -0.90 15.04 10.21
C LYS A 217 0.56 14.58 10.12
N GLY A 218 1.33 15.19 9.21
CA GLY A 218 2.71 14.81 8.93
C GLY A 218 2.89 13.53 8.10
N GLY A 219 1.80 12.81 7.80
CA GLY A 219 1.80 11.57 7.04
C GLY A 219 1.70 11.77 5.52
N ASN A 220 2.25 12.85 4.97
CA ASN A 220 2.11 13.25 3.56
C ASN A 220 3.39 13.06 2.73
N GLN A 221 4.31 12.21 3.18
CA GLN A 221 5.54 11.92 2.47
C GLN A 221 5.47 10.57 1.75
N LEU A 222 5.75 10.59 0.45
CA LEU A 222 5.87 9.45 -0.43
C LEU A 222 7.35 9.12 -0.67
N LEU A 223 7.72 7.86 -0.46
CA LEU A 223 9.02 7.34 -0.91
C LEU A 223 8.89 6.80 -2.33
N LYS A 224 9.65 7.36 -3.27
CA LYS A 224 9.77 6.85 -4.64
C LYS A 224 11.16 6.30 -4.88
N ILE A 225 11.22 5.14 -5.52
CA ILE A 225 12.46 4.45 -5.86
C ILE A 225 12.40 4.10 -7.35
N GLN A 226 13.16 4.82 -8.16
CA GLN A 226 13.44 4.41 -9.53
C GLN A 226 14.54 3.35 -9.49
N CYS A 227 14.20 2.14 -9.92
CA CYS A 227 15.12 1.04 -9.84
C CYS A 227 15.97 0.98 -11.11
N SER A 228 17.31 0.99 -11.01
CA SER A 228 18.15 0.72 -12.19
C SER A 228 18.05 -0.75 -12.57
N SER A 229 18.28 -1.05 -13.86
CA SER A 229 18.53 -2.43 -14.26
C SER A 229 19.77 -2.94 -13.53
N ARG A 230 19.79 -4.24 -13.17
CA ARG A 230 21.06 -4.90 -12.88
C ARG A 230 21.85 -4.81 -14.18
N ALA A 231 22.96 -4.06 -14.19
CA ALA A 231 24.01 -4.37 -15.16
C ALA A 231 24.30 -5.86 -14.98
N GLN A 232 24.03 -6.65 -16.02
CA GLN A 232 24.57 -8.00 -16.10
C GLN A 232 26.08 -7.81 -15.99
N ASN A 233 26.66 -8.19 -14.85
CA ASN A 233 28.07 -8.49 -14.82
C ASN A 233 28.24 -9.66 -15.80
N GLN A 234 28.65 -9.35 -17.03
CA GLN A 234 29.34 -10.29 -17.89
C GLN A 234 30.57 -10.72 -17.10
N ILE A 235 30.49 -11.93 -16.54
CA ILE A 235 31.69 -12.64 -16.12
C ILE A 235 32.17 -13.36 -17.38
N PHE A 236 33.39 -13.01 -17.78
CA PHE A 236 34.16 -13.60 -18.87
C PHE A 236 34.38 -15.10 -18.67
#